data_AF-A0A4R6MN94-F1
#
_entry.id   AF-A0A4R6MN94-F1
#
_cell.length_a   1.000
_cell.length_b   1.000
_cell.length_c   1.000
_cell.angle_alpha   90.00
_cell.angle_beta   90.00
_cell.angle_gamma   90.00
#
_symmetry.space_group_name_H-M   'P 1'
#
loop_
_entity.id
_entity.type
_entity.pdbx_description
1 polymer ?
#
loop_
_entity_poly.entity_id
_entity_poly.type
_entity_poly.pdbx_seq_one_letter_code
_entity_poly.pdbx_strand_id
1 'polypeptide(L)'
;MIKKWYFYASLVVIITFLSLGFKPFNLETKRWFLIEKSDGAEYLFPSQEKDDYPNLNFPYTGNHFIGFKEAVAFKESQGKYRLVNTLGYMGKYQFGSEALRAIGIKNHKAFLKNPALQEKAFIALLSKNKWILRYEIEKYEGKVINGIEITESGILAAAHLGGAGSVKNFFKNKGARHFRDAYGTSLKSYMKDFGGYDLSYIEADSNATINKI
;
A
#
# COMPACT_ATOMS: atom_id res chain seq x y z
N MET A 1 -3.85 20.35 72.47
CA MET A 1 -5.23 20.07 72.05
C MET A 1 -5.48 20.73 70.70
N ILE A 2 -5.21 20.02 69.60
CA ILE A 2 -5.50 20.51 68.24
C ILE A 2 -7.01 20.63 68.09
N LYS A 3 -7.47 21.85 67.79
CA LYS A 3 -8.90 22.18 67.69
C LYS A 3 -9.50 21.34 66.56
N LYS A 4 -10.53 20.54 66.88
CA LYS A 4 -11.23 19.63 65.93
C LYS A 4 -11.69 20.33 64.64
N TRP A 5 -11.76 21.66 64.63
CA TRP A 5 -12.07 22.47 63.46
C TRP A 5 -11.10 22.23 62.28
N TYR A 6 -9.80 22.08 62.50
CA TYR A 6 -8.88 21.88 61.36
C TYR A 6 -9.21 20.66 60.50
N PHE A 7 -9.74 19.59 61.12
CA PHE A 7 -10.20 18.40 60.42
C PHE A 7 -11.41 18.69 59.52
N TYR A 8 -12.41 19.42 60.03
CA TYR A 8 -13.58 19.81 59.23
C TYR A 8 -13.23 20.82 58.13
N ALA A 9 -12.30 21.73 58.39
CA ALA A 9 -11.81 22.68 57.39
C ALA A 9 -11.08 21.95 56.25
N SER A 10 -10.21 20.97 56.56
CA SER A 10 -9.52 20.21 55.50
C SER A 10 -10.48 19.34 54.70
N LEU A 11 -11.52 18.78 55.33
CA LEU A 11 -12.55 17.99 54.65
C LEU A 11 -13.31 18.84 53.62
N VAL A 12 -13.70 20.06 53.98
CA VAL A 12 -14.40 20.98 53.06
C VAL A 12 -13.51 21.34 51.88
N VAL A 13 -12.22 21.60 52.09
CA VAL A 13 -11.26 21.92 51.01
C VAL A 13 -11.09 20.74 50.04
N ILE A 14 -11.07 19.50 50.54
CA ILE A 14 -10.98 18.30 49.70
C ILE A 14 -12.24 18.12 48.87
N ILE A 15 -13.42 18.29 49.48
CA ILE A 15 -14.71 18.16 48.79
C ILE A 15 -14.85 19.23 47.70
N THR A 16 -14.48 20.48 47.99
CA THR A 16 -14.52 21.55 46.98
C THR A 16 -13.54 21.27 45.84
N PHE A 17 -12.32 20.82 46.13
CA PHE A 17 -11.34 20.45 45.11
C PHE A 17 -11.82 19.31 44.20
N LEU A 18 -12.43 18.26 44.78
CA LEU A 18 -13.01 17.15 44.01
C LEU A 18 -14.19 17.62 43.16
N SER A 19 -15.07 18.47 43.70
CA SER A 19 -16.24 18.96 42.97
C SER A 19 -15.88 19.84 41.76
N LEU A 20 -14.78 20.60 41.84
CA LEU A 20 -14.26 21.41 40.73
C LEU A 20 -13.73 20.56 39.56
N GLY A 21 -13.35 19.29 39.80
CA GLY A 21 -12.86 18.37 38.78
C GLY A 21 -13.95 17.77 37.89
N PHE A 22 -15.21 17.79 38.31
CA PHE A 22 -16.35 17.27 37.55
C PHE A 22 -17.05 18.39 36.77
N LYS A 23 -16.36 18.99 35.80
CA LYS A 23 -17.07 19.75 34.75
C LYS A 23 -17.65 18.76 33.75
N PRO A 24 -18.96 18.82 33.42
CA PRO A 24 -19.50 18.02 32.33
C PRO A 24 -18.85 18.48 31.03
N PHE A 25 -17.93 17.68 30.51
CA PHE A 25 -17.54 17.80 29.11
C PHE A 25 -18.73 17.34 28.28
N ASN A 26 -19.47 18.28 27.69
CA ASN A 26 -20.33 17.97 26.55
C ASN A 26 -19.40 17.61 25.38
N LEU A 27 -18.93 16.37 25.36
CA LEU A 27 -18.51 15.74 24.12
C LEU A 27 -19.79 15.53 23.32
N GLU A 28 -19.93 16.24 22.20
CA GLU A 28 -20.81 15.75 21.13
C GLU A 28 -20.24 14.41 20.66
N THR A 29 -20.62 13.34 21.35
CA THR A 29 -20.36 11.99 20.90
C THR A 29 -21.14 11.83 19.60
N LYS A 30 -20.44 11.84 18.47
CA LYS A 30 -21.05 11.60 17.18
C LYS A 30 -21.86 10.30 17.26
N ARG A 31 -23.12 10.36 16.82
CA ARG A 31 -24.12 9.27 16.91
C ARG A 31 -23.62 7.91 16.41
N TRP A 32 -22.70 7.90 15.44
CA TRP A 32 -22.11 6.66 14.90
C TRP A 32 -21.31 5.83 15.94
N PHE A 33 -20.85 6.45 17.04
CA PHE A 33 -20.15 5.75 18.11
C PHE A 33 -21.11 5.15 19.15
N LEU A 34 -22.37 5.59 19.18
CA LEU A 34 -23.40 5.19 20.17
C LEU A 34 -24.42 4.19 19.62
N ILE A 35 -24.15 3.57 18.47
CA ILE A 35 -25.06 2.56 17.92
C ILE A 35 -24.95 1.30 18.78
N GLU A 36 -25.93 1.12 19.67
CA GLU A 36 -26.24 -0.17 20.27
C GLU A 36 -26.45 -1.17 19.13
N LYS A 37 -25.67 -2.24 19.13
CA LYS A 37 -25.81 -3.34 18.16
C LYS A 37 -27.20 -3.97 18.37
N SER A 38 -28.18 -3.52 17.60
CA SER A 38 -29.36 -4.32 17.34
C SER A 38 -29.01 -5.33 16.26
N ASP A 39 -29.45 -6.57 16.43
CA ASP A 39 -28.99 -7.74 15.67
C ASP A 39 -29.47 -7.79 14.20
N GLY A 40 -29.87 -6.65 13.65
CA GLY A 40 -30.18 -6.47 12.23
C GLY A 40 -29.05 -5.74 11.54
N ALA A 41 -28.41 -6.37 10.55
CA ALA A 41 -27.44 -5.71 9.69
C ALA A 41 -28.16 -4.69 8.78
N GLU A 42 -28.43 -3.49 9.31
CA GLU A 42 -28.81 -2.34 8.48
C GLU A 42 -27.60 -1.95 7.64
N TYR A 43 -27.72 -2.11 6.33
CA TYR A 43 -26.74 -1.61 5.38
C TYR A 43 -26.72 -0.08 5.46
N LEU A 44 -25.71 0.48 6.11
CA LEU A 44 -25.42 1.90 6.07
C LEU A 44 -24.88 2.23 4.68
N PHE A 45 -25.72 2.84 3.85
CA PHE A 45 -25.25 3.43 2.59
C PHE A 45 -24.31 4.60 2.89
N PRO A 46 -23.29 4.83 2.05
CA PRO A 46 -22.43 6.01 2.16
C PRO A 46 -23.29 7.28 2.13
N SER A 47 -23.01 8.22 3.03
CA SER A 47 -23.69 9.52 3.04
C SER A 47 -23.48 10.26 1.72
N GLN A 48 -24.52 10.95 1.26
CA GLN A 48 -24.49 11.85 0.10
C GLN A 48 -23.96 13.25 0.46
N GLU A 49 -23.93 13.60 1.75
CA GLU A 49 -23.48 14.90 2.25
C GLU A 49 -21.95 14.87 2.41
N LYS A 50 -21.24 15.80 1.76
CA LYS A 50 -19.77 15.83 1.74
C LYS A 50 -19.17 16.06 3.14
N ASP A 51 -19.89 16.75 4.01
CA ASP A 51 -19.44 17.13 5.36
C ASP A 51 -19.54 15.99 6.38
N ASP A 52 -20.21 14.88 6.02
CA ASP A 52 -20.30 13.69 6.88
C ASP A 52 -18.98 12.91 6.93
N TYR A 53 -18.11 13.12 5.95
CA TYR A 53 -16.77 12.54 5.90
C TYR A 53 -15.78 13.48 6.59
N PRO A 54 -14.91 12.98 7.48
CA PRO A 54 -13.88 13.80 8.07
C PRO A 54 -13.01 14.39 6.97
N ASN A 55 -12.79 15.71 7.00
CA ASN A 55 -11.93 16.43 6.06
C ASN A 55 -10.46 16.07 6.34
N LEU A 56 -10.09 14.87 5.92
CA LEU A 56 -8.76 14.32 6.06
C LEU A 56 -7.92 14.78 4.87
N ASN A 57 -6.89 15.58 5.15
CA ASN A 57 -5.87 15.99 4.19
C ASN A 57 -4.90 14.82 3.88
N PHE A 58 -5.44 13.63 3.62
CA PHE A 58 -4.64 12.54 3.06
C PHE A 58 -4.51 12.79 1.56
N PRO A 59 -3.31 12.63 0.96
CA PRO A 59 -3.20 12.63 -0.48
C PRO A 59 -4.09 11.51 -1.00
N TYR A 60 -5.11 11.86 -1.79
CA TYR A 60 -5.94 10.88 -2.46
C TYR A 60 -5.05 10.14 -3.46
N THR A 61 -4.57 8.98 -3.07
CA THR A 61 -3.66 8.18 -3.91
C THR A 61 -4.37 7.66 -5.15
N GLY A 62 -5.69 7.43 -5.04
CA GLY A 62 -6.58 7.05 -6.14
C GLY A 62 -5.98 5.96 -7.01
N ASN A 63 -6.23 6.07 -8.31
CA ASN A 63 -5.64 5.19 -9.31
C ASN A 63 -4.32 5.75 -9.86
N HIS A 64 -3.63 6.67 -9.17
CA HIS A 64 -2.38 7.25 -9.66
C HIS A 64 -1.16 6.36 -9.34
N PHE A 65 -0.01 6.67 -9.94
CA PHE A 65 1.26 5.96 -9.69
C PHE A 65 1.61 5.85 -8.20
N ILE A 66 1.32 6.88 -7.38
CA ILE A 66 1.57 6.81 -5.94
C ILE A 66 0.71 5.71 -5.28
N GLY A 67 -0.55 5.56 -5.68
CA GLY A 67 -1.43 4.49 -5.22
C GLY A 67 -0.92 3.11 -5.62
N PHE A 68 -0.50 2.95 -6.87
CA PHE A 68 0.10 1.70 -7.36
C PHE A 68 1.31 1.29 -6.51
N LYS A 69 2.21 2.25 -6.31
CA LYS A 69 3.45 2.03 -5.57
C LYS A 69 3.19 1.63 -4.12
N GLU A 70 2.29 2.33 -3.43
CA GLU A 70 1.95 1.99 -2.04
C GLU A 70 1.16 0.66 -1.94
N ALA A 71 0.31 0.34 -2.91
CA ALA A 71 -0.40 -0.94 -2.95
C ALA A 71 0.57 -2.11 -3.10
N VAL A 72 1.52 -2.03 -4.04
CA VAL A 72 2.57 -3.04 -4.21
C VAL A 72 3.43 -3.14 -2.95
N ALA A 73 3.88 -2.01 -2.40
CA ALA A 73 4.67 -1.99 -1.18
C ALA A 73 3.96 -2.64 0.02
N PHE A 74 2.66 -2.40 0.16
CA PHE A 74 1.85 -2.99 1.22
C PHE A 74 1.77 -4.52 1.06
N LYS A 75 1.51 -5.00 -0.17
CA LYS A 75 1.47 -6.42 -0.49
C LYS A 75 2.81 -7.12 -0.25
N GLU A 76 3.91 -6.49 -0.66
CA GLU A 76 5.25 -7.07 -0.62
C GLU A 76 5.83 -7.10 0.80
N SER A 77 5.68 -6.01 1.57
CA SER A 77 6.39 -5.87 2.85
C SER A 77 5.63 -5.12 3.95
N GLN A 78 4.39 -4.70 3.71
CA GLN A 78 3.69 -3.72 4.55
C GLN A 78 4.46 -2.40 4.68
N GLY A 79 5.17 -1.98 3.62
CA GLY A 79 5.95 -0.73 3.61
C GLY A 79 7.32 -0.78 4.30
N LYS A 80 7.81 -1.96 4.72
CA LYS A 80 9.03 -2.09 5.54
C LYS A 80 10.30 -2.08 4.69
N TYR A 81 10.99 -0.94 4.65
CA TYR A 81 12.26 -0.75 3.92
C TYR A 81 13.43 -1.67 4.33
N ARG A 82 13.39 -2.25 5.53
CA ARG A 82 14.48 -3.08 6.06
C ARG A 82 14.14 -4.57 6.11
N LEU A 83 12.97 -4.96 5.60
CA LEU A 83 12.54 -6.36 5.60
C LEU A 83 13.38 -7.19 4.63
N VAL A 84 13.81 -8.37 5.06
CA VAL A 84 14.37 -9.40 4.19
C VAL A 84 13.60 -10.69 4.47
N ASN A 85 12.98 -11.28 3.45
CA ASN A 85 12.23 -12.52 3.63
C ASN A 85 13.15 -13.76 3.61
N THR A 86 12.57 -14.94 3.83
CA THR A 86 13.31 -16.21 3.91
C THR A 86 14.00 -16.62 2.60
N LEU A 87 13.58 -16.04 1.48
CA LEU A 87 14.16 -16.25 0.15
C LEU A 87 15.20 -15.19 -0.23
N GLY A 88 15.48 -14.24 0.67
CA GLY A 88 16.45 -13.16 0.46
C GLY A 88 15.95 -11.99 -0.38
N TYR A 89 14.63 -11.86 -0.58
CA TYR A 89 14.06 -10.66 -1.21
C TYR A 89 14.02 -9.51 -0.21
N MET A 90 14.31 -8.30 -0.67
CA MET A 90 14.75 -7.20 0.20
C MET A 90 13.93 -5.92 0.03
N GLY A 91 13.66 -5.27 1.15
CA GLY A 91 13.14 -3.92 1.21
C GLY A 91 11.64 -3.79 0.99
N LYS A 92 11.20 -2.54 0.83
CA LYS A 92 9.78 -2.15 0.76
C LYS A 92 9.02 -2.88 -0.34
N TYR A 93 9.69 -3.15 -1.45
CA TYR A 93 9.11 -3.82 -2.62
C TYR A 93 9.61 -5.25 -2.81
N GLN A 94 10.29 -5.83 -1.81
CA GLN A 94 10.85 -7.18 -1.86
C GLN A 94 11.60 -7.46 -3.18
N PHE A 95 12.72 -6.79 -3.41
CA PHE A 95 13.52 -7.05 -4.61
C PHE A 95 14.37 -8.31 -4.47
N GLY A 96 14.40 -9.13 -5.51
CA GLY A 96 15.42 -10.18 -5.68
C GLY A 96 16.77 -9.60 -6.12
N SER A 97 17.86 -10.27 -5.77
CA SER A 97 19.23 -9.82 -6.08
C SER A 97 19.49 -9.65 -7.59
N GLU A 98 18.91 -10.52 -8.42
CA GLU A 98 19.01 -10.45 -9.87
C GLU A 98 18.37 -9.16 -10.43
N ALA A 99 17.17 -8.82 -9.93
CA ALA A 99 16.46 -7.60 -10.32
C ALA A 99 17.24 -6.34 -9.91
N LEU A 100 17.79 -6.31 -8.68
CA LEU A 100 18.66 -5.22 -8.22
C LEU A 100 19.88 -5.04 -9.13
N ARG A 101 20.54 -6.15 -9.50
CA ARG A 101 21.70 -6.08 -10.38
C ARG A 101 21.35 -5.55 -11.76
N ALA A 102 20.19 -5.94 -12.31
CA ALA A 102 19.72 -5.48 -13.62
C ALA A 102 19.50 -3.96 -13.70
N ILE A 103 19.25 -3.29 -12.56
CA ILE A 103 19.07 -1.83 -12.45
C ILE A 103 20.29 -1.13 -11.81
N GLY A 104 21.42 -1.82 -11.68
CA GLY A 104 22.70 -1.25 -11.28
C GLY A 104 23.01 -1.28 -9.78
N ILE A 105 22.19 -1.92 -8.95
CA ILE A 105 22.43 -2.05 -7.51
C ILE A 105 23.17 -3.36 -7.22
N LYS A 106 24.39 -3.25 -6.68
CA LYS A 106 25.22 -4.41 -6.28
C LYS A 106 25.38 -4.53 -4.76
N ASN A 107 25.27 -3.43 -4.01
CA ASN A 107 25.47 -3.42 -2.57
C ASN A 107 24.13 -3.52 -1.83
N HIS A 108 23.74 -4.73 -1.44
CA HIS A 108 22.47 -5.00 -0.76
C HIS A 108 22.38 -4.34 0.62
N LYS A 109 23.49 -4.26 1.37
CA LYS A 109 23.50 -3.62 2.70
C LYS A 109 23.25 -2.12 2.60
N ALA A 110 23.85 -1.45 1.60
CA ALA A 110 23.59 -0.05 1.34
C ALA A 110 22.15 0.18 0.86
N PHE A 111 21.63 -0.70 0.00
CA PHE A 111 20.25 -0.68 -0.49
C PHE A 111 19.22 -0.72 0.65
N LEU A 112 19.34 -1.67 1.58
CA LEU A 112 18.42 -1.80 2.72
C LEU A 112 18.46 -0.60 3.68
N LYS A 113 19.58 0.12 3.74
CA LYS A 113 19.73 1.30 4.58
C LYS A 113 19.24 2.59 3.95
N ASN A 114 18.92 2.60 2.64
CA ASN A 114 18.59 3.80 1.89
C ASN A 114 17.18 3.71 1.27
N PRO A 115 16.14 4.18 1.98
CA PRO A 115 14.77 4.21 1.47
C PRO A 115 14.62 4.89 0.11
N ALA A 116 15.26 6.04 -0.09
CA ALA A 116 15.21 6.79 -1.35
C ALA A 116 15.77 5.98 -2.53
N LEU A 117 16.83 5.19 -2.30
CA LEU A 117 17.36 4.28 -3.31
C LEU A 117 16.36 3.17 -3.67
N GLN A 118 15.55 2.68 -2.72
CA GLN A 118 14.51 1.68 -3.01
C GLN A 118 13.38 2.27 -3.85
N GLU A 119 12.98 3.51 -3.57
CA GLU A 119 11.99 4.24 -4.38
C GLU A 119 12.47 4.42 -5.82
N LYS A 120 13.73 4.86 -6.01
CA LYS A 120 14.35 4.97 -7.33
C LYS A 120 14.49 3.62 -8.04
N ALA A 121 14.87 2.58 -7.30
CA ALA A 121 15.00 1.23 -7.84
C ALA A 121 13.66 0.70 -8.39
N PHE A 122 12.55 1.01 -7.71
CA PHE A 122 11.22 0.62 -8.15
C PHE A 122 10.85 1.27 -9.48
N ILE A 123 11.04 2.58 -9.61
CA ILE A 123 10.84 3.30 -10.88
C ILE A 123 11.74 2.72 -11.98
N ALA A 124 13.03 2.47 -11.69
CA ALA A 124 13.96 1.90 -12.65
C ALA A 124 13.53 0.53 -13.18
N LEU A 125 13.05 -0.34 -12.29
CA LEU A 125 12.59 -1.65 -12.68
C LEU A 125 11.30 -1.57 -13.49
N LEU A 126 10.36 -0.69 -13.13
CA LEU A 126 9.14 -0.46 -13.90
C LEU A 126 9.46 0.04 -15.32
N SER A 127 10.30 1.07 -15.46
CA SER A 127 10.71 1.59 -16.78
C SER A 127 11.35 0.52 -17.66
N LYS A 128 12.23 -0.31 -17.09
CA LYS A 128 12.87 -1.42 -17.81
C LYS A 128 11.85 -2.48 -18.21
N ASN A 129 10.97 -2.90 -17.29
CA ASN A 129 9.93 -3.88 -17.58
C ASN A 129 8.93 -3.36 -18.62
N LYS A 130 8.54 -2.08 -18.55
CA LYS A 130 7.68 -1.42 -19.53
C LYS A 130 8.30 -1.44 -20.91
N TRP A 131 9.60 -1.16 -21.03
CA TRP A 131 10.30 -1.35 -22.30
C TRP A 131 10.28 -2.81 -22.78
N ILE A 132 10.59 -3.78 -21.92
CA ILE A 132 10.64 -5.21 -22.30
C ILE A 132 9.27 -5.72 -22.77
N LEU A 133 8.20 -5.21 -22.17
CA LEU A 133 6.81 -5.67 -22.34
C LEU A 133 5.97 -4.74 -23.22
N ARG A 134 6.56 -3.72 -23.84
CA ARG A 134 5.84 -2.71 -24.64
C ARG A 134 4.88 -3.31 -25.68
N TYR A 135 5.29 -4.39 -26.34
CA TYR A 135 4.46 -5.06 -27.35
C TYR A 135 3.34 -5.87 -26.71
N GLU A 136 3.56 -6.45 -25.53
CA GLU A 136 2.50 -7.13 -24.77
C GLU A 136 1.49 -6.13 -24.22
N ILE A 137 1.94 -4.97 -23.73
CA ILE A 137 1.08 -3.87 -23.27
C ILE A 137 0.21 -3.40 -24.42
N GLU A 138 0.82 -2.97 -25.53
CA GLU A 138 0.11 -2.50 -26.74
C GLU A 138 -0.90 -3.55 -27.26
N LYS A 139 -0.51 -4.83 -27.25
CA LYS A 139 -1.35 -5.89 -27.80
C LYS A 139 -2.50 -6.31 -26.88
N TYR A 140 -2.35 -6.24 -25.56
CA TYR A 140 -3.28 -6.88 -24.62
C TYR A 140 -4.01 -5.92 -23.68
N GLU A 141 -3.56 -4.69 -23.53
CA GLU A 141 -4.27 -3.70 -22.73
C GLU A 141 -5.73 -3.53 -23.18
N GLY A 142 -6.64 -3.42 -22.21
CA GLY A 142 -8.09 -3.35 -22.40
C GLY A 142 -8.77 -4.68 -22.76
N LYS A 143 -8.01 -5.78 -22.95
CA LYS A 143 -8.59 -7.09 -23.27
C LYS A 143 -8.89 -7.88 -22.00
N VAL A 144 -9.87 -8.76 -22.07
CA VAL A 144 -10.13 -9.74 -21.03
C VAL A 144 -9.44 -11.06 -21.37
N ILE A 145 -8.52 -11.51 -20.52
CA ILE A 145 -7.82 -12.80 -20.67
C ILE A 145 -7.99 -13.61 -19.40
N ASN A 146 -8.51 -14.84 -19.55
CA ASN A 146 -8.77 -15.74 -18.43
C ASN A 146 -9.60 -15.07 -17.30
N GLY A 147 -10.58 -14.24 -17.68
CA GLY A 147 -11.50 -13.55 -16.77
C GLY A 147 -10.92 -12.32 -16.05
N ILE A 148 -9.81 -11.76 -16.54
CA ILE A 148 -9.21 -10.52 -15.99
C ILE A 148 -9.03 -9.51 -17.10
N GLU A 149 -9.45 -8.28 -16.84
CA GLU A 149 -9.12 -7.13 -17.67
C GLU A 149 -7.63 -6.81 -17.54
N ILE A 150 -6.94 -6.80 -18.66
CA ILE A 150 -5.51 -6.56 -18.74
C ILE A 150 -5.26 -5.06 -18.84
N THR A 151 -4.38 -4.56 -17.99
CA THR A 151 -3.97 -3.15 -17.92
C THR A 151 -2.44 -3.06 -17.86
N GLU A 152 -1.86 -1.93 -18.24
CA GLU A 152 -0.42 -1.70 -18.12
C GLU A 152 0.08 -1.93 -16.67
N SER A 153 -0.62 -1.39 -15.68
CA SER A 153 -0.26 -1.52 -14.26
C SER A 153 -0.29 -2.97 -13.77
N GLY A 154 -1.30 -3.74 -14.15
CA GLY A 154 -1.36 -5.17 -13.85
C GLY A 154 -0.22 -5.96 -14.50
N ILE A 155 0.13 -5.62 -15.76
CA ILE A 155 1.25 -6.21 -16.49
C ILE A 155 2.58 -5.95 -15.76
N LEU A 156 2.83 -4.70 -15.36
CA LEU A 156 4.08 -4.30 -14.71
C LEU A 156 4.20 -4.87 -13.30
N ALA A 157 3.11 -4.94 -12.53
CA ALA A 157 3.10 -5.63 -11.24
C ALA A 157 3.39 -7.13 -11.39
N ALA A 158 2.76 -7.79 -12.36
CA ALA A 158 3.04 -9.21 -12.64
C ALA A 158 4.51 -9.44 -13.06
N ALA A 159 5.11 -8.49 -13.78
CA ALA A 159 6.52 -8.50 -14.12
C ALA A 159 7.43 -8.25 -12.91
N HIS A 160 7.00 -7.45 -11.93
CA HIS A 160 7.70 -7.27 -10.65
C HIS A 160 7.75 -8.59 -9.87
N LEU A 161 6.61 -9.31 -9.79
CA LEU A 161 6.51 -10.59 -9.10
C LEU A 161 7.37 -11.69 -9.74
N GLY A 162 7.15 -11.95 -11.04
CA GLY A 162 7.65 -13.15 -11.71
C GLY A 162 8.64 -12.89 -12.85
N GLY A 163 8.99 -11.63 -13.10
CA GLY A 163 9.80 -11.20 -14.24
C GLY A 163 9.02 -11.09 -15.55
N ALA A 164 9.53 -10.25 -16.45
CA ALA A 164 8.90 -10.01 -17.76
C ALA A 164 8.76 -11.28 -18.61
N GLY A 165 9.71 -12.22 -18.53
CA GLY A 165 9.62 -13.50 -19.25
C GLY A 165 8.39 -14.33 -18.85
N SER A 166 8.04 -14.34 -17.56
CA SER A 166 6.84 -15.02 -17.05
C SER A 166 5.57 -14.37 -17.58
N VAL A 167 5.54 -13.04 -17.69
CA VAL A 167 4.42 -12.30 -18.28
C VAL A 167 4.25 -12.63 -19.78
N LYS A 168 5.35 -12.67 -20.54
CA LYS A 168 5.30 -13.09 -21.95
C LYS A 168 4.76 -14.51 -22.10
N ASN A 169 5.20 -15.42 -21.23
CA ASN A 169 4.70 -16.79 -21.21
C ASN A 169 3.21 -16.86 -20.83
N PHE A 170 2.73 -16.03 -19.90
CA PHE A 170 1.32 -15.93 -19.57
C PHE A 170 0.50 -15.59 -20.81
N PHE A 171 0.87 -14.54 -21.55
CA PHE A 171 0.15 -14.13 -22.75
C PHE A 171 0.25 -15.13 -23.90
N LYS A 172 1.43 -15.75 -24.11
CA LYS A 172 1.63 -16.81 -25.12
C LYS A 172 0.66 -17.97 -24.93
N ASN A 173 0.30 -18.28 -23.69
CA ASN A 173 -0.62 -19.36 -23.33
C ASN A 173 -2.04 -18.87 -23.00
N LYS A 174 -2.42 -17.64 -23.39
CA LYS A 174 -3.74 -17.04 -23.12
C LYS A 174 -4.14 -17.10 -21.63
N GLY A 175 -3.17 -17.03 -20.74
CA GLY A 175 -3.36 -17.11 -19.29
C GLY A 175 -3.68 -18.51 -18.75
N ALA A 176 -3.58 -19.58 -19.55
CA ALA A 176 -3.85 -20.95 -19.12
C ALA A 176 -2.71 -21.56 -18.28
N ARG A 177 -1.48 -21.08 -18.44
CA ARG A 177 -0.33 -21.61 -17.68
C ARG A 177 -0.32 -21.02 -16.27
N HIS A 178 -0.28 -21.90 -15.28
CA HIS A 178 -0.17 -21.51 -13.88
C HIS A 178 1.29 -21.18 -13.53
N PHE A 179 1.58 -19.89 -13.34
CA PHE A 179 2.76 -19.47 -12.59
C PHE A 179 2.37 -19.26 -11.13
N ARG A 180 3.22 -19.71 -10.22
CA ARG A 180 3.20 -19.32 -8.81
C ARG A 180 4.63 -19.02 -8.36
N ASP A 181 4.79 -18.01 -7.53
CA ASP A 181 6.03 -17.79 -6.79
C ASP A 181 6.17 -18.83 -5.67
N ALA A 182 7.27 -18.75 -4.93
CA ALA A 182 7.55 -19.65 -3.81
C ALA A 182 6.57 -19.51 -2.62
N TYR A 183 5.78 -18.44 -2.56
CA TYR A 183 4.73 -18.24 -1.56
C TYR A 183 3.32 -18.54 -2.09
N GLY A 184 3.21 -19.08 -3.31
CA GLY A 184 1.95 -19.45 -3.94
C GLY A 184 1.22 -18.30 -4.65
N THR A 185 1.77 -17.09 -4.68
CA THR A 185 1.23 -15.92 -5.37
C THR A 185 1.31 -16.12 -6.88
N SER A 186 0.21 -15.85 -7.60
CA SER A 186 0.16 -16.06 -9.05
C SER A 186 0.34 -14.76 -9.84
N LEU A 187 0.85 -14.87 -11.08
CA LEU A 187 0.85 -13.73 -12.01
C LEU A 187 -0.58 -13.20 -12.24
N LYS A 188 -1.53 -14.12 -12.33
CA LYS A 188 -2.95 -13.83 -12.51
C LYS A 188 -3.49 -12.92 -11.41
N SER A 189 -3.19 -13.22 -10.15
CA SER A 189 -3.58 -12.37 -9.02
C SER A 189 -2.94 -11.00 -9.10
N TYR A 190 -1.65 -10.89 -9.43
CA TYR A 190 -1.01 -9.57 -9.54
C TYR A 190 -1.56 -8.73 -10.71
N MET A 191 -1.83 -9.35 -11.85
CA MET A 191 -2.48 -8.66 -12.97
C MET A 191 -3.85 -8.10 -12.59
N LYS A 192 -4.60 -8.84 -11.76
CA LYS A 192 -5.93 -8.43 -11.30
C LYS A 192 -5.85 -7.38 -10.19
N ASP A 193 -5.10 -7.65 -9.13
CA ASP A 193 -5.09 -6.88 -7.89
C ASP A 193 -4.42 -5.51 -8.07
N PHE A 194 -3.49 -5.40 -9.02
CA PHE A 194 -2.78 -4.15 -9.34
C PHE A 194 -3.17 -3.58 -10.70
N GLY A 195 -4.33 -3.97 -11.23
CA GLY A 195 -4.85 -3.42 -12.47
C GLY A 195 -5.55 -2.07 -12.27
N GLY A 196 -5.56 -1.24 -13.31
CA GLY A 196 -6.35 -0.01 -13.37
C GLY A 196 -5.67 1.24 -12.78
N TYR A 197 -4.41 1.15 -12.38
CA TYR A 197 -3.60 2.33 -12.03
C TYR A 197 -3.00 3.00 -13.28
N ASP A 198 -2.98 4.32 -13.27
CA ASP A 198 -2.32 5.20 -14.23
C ASP A 198 -0.82 5.28 -13.97
N LEU A 199 -0.07 4.71 -14.92
CA LEU A 199 1.39 4.69 -14.96
C LEU A 199 1.94 5.44 -16.18
N SER A 200 1.15 6.34 -16.78
CA SER A 200 1.54 7.12 -17.95
C SER A 200 2.86 7.87 -17.76
N TYR A 201 3.15 8.36 -16.56
CA TYR A 201 4.40 9.05 -16.21
C TYR A 201 5.65 8.15 -16.24
N ILE A 202 5.48 6.82 -16.19
CA ILE A 202 6.60 5.89 -16.26
C ILE A 202 7.00 5.71 -17.73
N GLU A 203 8.14 6.27 -18.09
CA GLU A 203 8.70 6.12 -19.43
C GLU A 203 9.36 4.74 -19.62
N ALA A 204 9.19 4.18 -20.82
CA ALA A 204 9.80 2.91 -21.19
C ALA A 204 11.27 3.12 -21.58
N ASP A 205 12.21 2.57 -20.79
CA ASP A 205 13.65 2.68 -21.07
C ASP A 205 14.39 1.34 -20.86
N SER A 206 15.03 0.83 -21.92
CA SER A 206 15.84 -0.40 -21.86
C SER A 206 17.06 -0.28 -20.96
N ASN A 207 17.61 0.92 -20.85
CA ASN A 207 18.82 1.26 -20.13
C ASN A 207 18.54 1.86 -18.74
N ALA A 208 17.29 1.81 -18.29
CA ALA A 208 16.88 2.29 -16.98
C ALA A 208 17.74 1.66 -15.88
N THR A 209 18.38 2.53 -15.10
CA THR A 209 19.19 2.19 -13.92
C THR A 209 19.06 3.32 -12.90
N ILE A 210 19.47 3.08 -11.66
CA ILE A 210 19.43 4.08 -10.58
C ILE A 210 20.20 5.39 -10.86
N ASN A 211 21.11 5.40 -11.85
CA ASN A 211 21.94 6.56 -12.18
C ASN A 211 21.32 7.43 -13.28
N LYS A 212 20.29 6.93 -13.98
CA LYS A 212 19.66 7.60 -15.14
C LYS A 212 18.23 8.09 -14.83
N ILE A 213 17.81 7.98 -13.56
CA ILE A 213 16.44 8.27 -13.08
C ILE A 213 16.50 9.23 -11.89
#